data_AF-A0A2V8ACY3-F1
#
_entry.id   AF-A0A2V8ACY3-F1
#
_cell.length_a   1.000
_cell.length_b   1.000
_cell.length_c   1.000
_cell.angle_alpha   90.00
_cell.angle_beta   90.00
_cell.angle_gamma   90.00
#
_symmetry.space_group_name_H-M   'P 1'
#
loop_
_entity.id
_entity.type
_entity.pdbx_description
1 polymer ?
#
loop_
_entity_poly.entity_id
_entity_poly.type
_entity_poly.pdbx_seq_one_letter_code
_entity_poly.pdbx_strand_id
1 'polypeptide(L)'
;MELRILQCGNCEHLKLGVHASAFGLAAIMGLYNAAAWLSRREMHLAINTVLYVALTAWEREHVLHHLEELRRPRPTLVPPVEPAQPIAA
;
A
#
# COMPACT_ATOMS: atom_id res chain seq x y z
N MET A 1 -20.34 3.38 12.22
CA MET A 1 -19.87 4.04 10.99
C MET A 1 -18.93 3.07 10.28
N GLU A 2 -19.21 2.71 9.04
CA GLU A 2 -18.24 1.98 8.22
C GLU A 2 -17.35 2.97 7.46
N LEU A 3 -16.05 2.91 7.73
CA LEU A 3 -15.05 3.69 7.00
C LEU A 3 -14.63 2.89 5.77
N ARG A 4 -15.18 3.27 4.60
CA ARG A 4 -14.88 2.59 3.33
C ARG A 4 -13.38 2.53 3.01
N ILE A 5 -12.57 3.45 3.52
CA ILE A 5 -11.10 3.44 3.36
C ILE A 5 -10.44 2.24 4.06
N LEU A 6 -11.07 1.62 5.06
CA LEU A 6 -10.53 0.44 5.74
C LEU A 6 -10.88 -0.87 5.03
N GLN A 7 -11.81 -0.83 4.07
CA GLN A 7 -12.22 -2.02 3.31
C GLN A 7 -11.22 -2.30 2.18
N CYS A 8 -10.80 -3.56 2.06
CA CYS A 8 -9.91 -4.02 0.98
C CYS A 8 -10.59 -3.85 -0.38
N GLY A 9 -9.84 -3.40 -1.39
CA GLY A 9 -10.35 -3.12 -2.73
C GLY A 9 -11.00 -1.73 -2.90
N ASN A 10 -11.11 -0.95 -1.82
CA ASN A 10 -11.62 0.42 -1.87
C ASN A 10 -10.56 1.46 -1.48
N CYS A 11 -10.56 2.61 -2.18
CA CYS A 11 -9.56 3.67 -2.02
C CYS A 11 -8.10 3.19 -2.21
N GLU A 12 -7.88 2.12 -2.99
CA GLU A 12 -6.56 1.50 -3.15
C GLU A 12 -5.50 2.46 -3.70
N HIS A 13 -5.86 3.37 -4.61
CA HIS A 13 -4.95 4.43 -5.06
C HIS A 13 -4.48 5.36 -3.94
N LEU A 14 -5.38 5.71 -3.00
CA LEU A 14 -5.04 6.56 -1.86
C LEU A 14 -4.15 5.81 -0.86
N LYS A 15 -4.51 4.57 -0.52
CA LYS A 15 -3.68 3.72 0.35
C LYS A 15 -2.29 3.53 -0.24
N LEU A 16 -2.22 3.20 -1.53
CA LEU A 16 -0.96 3.10 -2.28
C LEU A 16 -0.16 4.39 -2.19
N GLY A 17 -0.79 5.55 -2.41
CA GLY A 17 -0.12 6.85 -2.34
C GLY A 17 0.46 7.15 -0.95
N VAL A 18 -0.30 6.86 0.10
CA VAL A 18 0.15 7.03 1.50
C VAL A 18 1.34 6.12 1.80
N HIS A 19 1.21 4.82 1.52
CA HIS A 19 2.28 3.85 1.78
C HIS A 19 3.51 4.10 0.91
N ALA A 20 3.37 4.50 -0.34
CA ALA A 20 4.49 4.87 -1.21
C ALA A 20 5.22 6.13 -0.70
N SER A 21 4.48 7.10 -0.16
CA SER A 21 5.09 8.30 0.42
C SER A 21 5.83 7.97 1.72
N ALA A 22 5.21 7.15 2.58
CA ALA A 22 5.84 6.67 3.82
C ALA A 22 7.09 5.84 3.53
N PHE A 23 7.03 4.95 2.54
CA PHE A 23 8.16 4.17 2.03
C PHE A 23 9.33 5.07 1.61
N GLY A 24 9.08 6.05 0.74
CA GLY A 24 10.11 6.96 0.26
C GLY A 24 10.75 7.77 1.39
N LEU A 25 9.93 8.28 2.31
CA LEU A 25 10.42 9.03 3.46
C LEU A 25 11.27 8.15 4.39
N ALA A 26 10.79 6.96 4.73
CA ALA A 26 11.52 6.01 5.58
C ALA A 26 12.88 5.62 4.97
N ALA A 27 12.93 5.40 3.65
CA ALA A 27 14.16 5.09 2.94
C ALA A 27 15.18 6.24 3.03
N ILE A 28 14.75 7.48 2.82
CA ILE A 28 15.61 8.68 2.92
C ILE A 28 16.13 8.83 4.35
N MET A 29 15.24 8.71 5.35
CA MET A 29 15.61 8.83 6.76
C MET A 29 16.58 7.73 7.20
N GLY A 30 16.35 6.49 6.76
CA GLY A 30 17.25 5.36 7.02
C GLY A 30 18.63 5.58 6.40
N LEU A 31 18.70 6.01 5.14
CA LEU A 31 19.96 6.29 4.46
C LEU A 31 20.74 7.42 5.13
N TYR A 32 20.05 8.49 5.52
CA TYR A 32 20.65 9.59 6.27
C TYR A 32 21.24 9.12 7.60
N ASN A 33 20.46 8.38 8.40
CA ASN A 33 20.93 7.88 9.70
C ASN A 33 22.08 6.89 9.54
N ALA A 34 22.06 6.05 8.50
CA ALA A 34 23.15 5.12 8.19
C ALA A 34 24.44 5.88 7.87
N ALA A 35 24.38 6.86 6.97
CA ALA A 35 25.52 7.70 6.62
C ALA A 35 26.08 8.45 7.84
N ALA A 36 25.18 9.01 8.67
CA ALA A 36 25.56 9.69 9.90
C ALA A 36 26.22 8.74 10.92
N TRP A 37 25.69 7.51 11.07
CA TRP A 37 26.27 6.50 11.94
C TRP A 37 27.66 6.06 11.47
N LEU A 38 27.87 5.88 10.17
CA LEU A 38 29.19 5.53 9.63
C LEU A 38 30.27 6.57 9.97
N SER A 39 29.86 7.85 10.10
CA SER A 39 30.74 8.96 10.47
C SER A 39 30.93 9.10 11.99
N ARG A 40 29.84 9.13 12.77
CA ARG A 40 29.90 9.45 14.22
C ARG A 40 29.92 8.24 15.14
N ARG A 41 29.53 7.06 14.65
CA ARG A 41 29.40 5.80 15.41
C ARG A 41 28.51 5.88 16.65
N GLU A 42 27.58 6.82 16.68
CA GLU A 42 26.62 6.98 17.78
C GLU A 42 25.55 5.88 17.74
N MET A 43 25.29 5.25 18.89
CA MET A 43 24.39 4.08 18.97
C MET A 43 22.94 4.40 18.58
N HIS A 44 22.45 5.59 18.89
CA HIS A 44 21.08 6.00 18.53
C HIS A 44 20.88 6.08 17.00
N LEU A 45 21.91 6.45 16.23
CA LEU A 45 21.85 6.46 14.77
C LEU A 45 21.80 5.05 14.17
N ALA A 46 22.53 4.10 14.79
CA ALA A 46 22.46 2.69 14.39
C ALA A 46 21.05 2.14 14.63
N ILE A 47 20.46 2.41 15.79
CA ILE A 47 19.09 2.00 16.12
C ILE A 47 18.10 2.61 15.13
N ASN A 48 18.18 3.93 14.88
CA ASN A 48 17.34 4.59 13.90
C ASN A 48 17.47 3.96 12.51
N THR A 49 18.69 3.64 12.09
CA THR A 49 18.95 2.97 10.81
C THR A 49 18.20 1.64 10.73
N VAL A 50 18.34 0.79 11.75
CA VAL A 50 17.65 -0.51 11.80
C VAL A 50 16.13 -0.34 11.75
N LEU A 51 15.59 0.61 12.53
CA LEU A 51 14.16 0.89 12.56
C LEU A 51 13.63 1.40 11.21
N TYR A 52 14.31 2.36 10.58
CA TYR A 52 13.89 2.87 9.27
C TYR A 52 14.04 1.84 8.16
N VAL A 53 15.05 0.95 8.23
CA VAL A 53 15.19 -0.17 7.29
C VAL A 53 14.03 -1.15 7.45
N ALA A 54 13.68 -1.52 8.68
CA ALA A 54 12.54 -2.39 8.95
C ALA A 54 11.22 -1.77 8.47
N LEU A 55 11.00 -0.47 8.76
CA LEU A 55 9.84 0.27 8.28
C LEU A 55 9.79 0.34 6.75
N THR A 56 10.94 0.55 6.09
CA THR A 56 11.02 0.56 4.62
C THR A 56 10.62 -0.79 4.03
N ALA A 57 11.05 -1.90 4.64
CA ALA A 57 10.66 -3.24 4.21
C ALA A 57 9.14 -3.48 4.38
N TRP A 58 8.59 -3.05 5.52
CA TRP A 58 7.15 -3.14 5.81
C TRP A 58 6.30 -2.33 4.82
N GLU A 59 6.66 -1.07 4.58
CA GLU A 59 5.95 -0.21 3.63
C GLU A 59 6.04 -0.72 2.19
N ARG A 60 7.15 -1.37 1.82
CA ARG A 60 7.28 -2.02 0.52
C ARG A 60 6.24 -3.12 0.33
N GLU A 61 5.98 -3.94 1.35
CA GLU A 61 4.96 -4.99 1.29
C GLU A 61 3.57 -4.39 1.11
N HIS A 62 3.25 -3.30 1.81
CA HIS A 62 1.99 -2.57 1.62
C HIS A 62 1.83 -2.00 0.21
N VAL A 63 2.88 -1.38 -0.33
CA VAL A 63 2.88 -0.87 -1.70
C VAL A 63 2.61 -1.97 -2.71
N LEU A 64 3.28 -3.13 -2.56
CA LEU A 64 3.07 -4.28 -3.44
C LEU A 64 1.65 -4.82 -3.32
N HIS A 65 1.15 -4.98 -2.10
CA HIS A 65 -0.22 -5.45 -1.84
C HIS A 65 -1.27 -4.56 -2.52
N HIS A 66 -1.17 -3.24 -2.35
CA HIS A 66 -2.12 -2.31 -2.97
C HIS A 66 -1.97 -2.24 -4.49
N LEU A 67 -0.76 -2.42 -5.02
CA LEU A 67 -0.54 -2.51 -6.46
C LEU A 67 -1.16 -3.79 -7.06
N GLU A 68 -1.07 -4.91 -6.35
CA GLU A 68 -1.72 -6.18 -6.72
C GLU A 68 -3.25 -6.06 -6.68
N GLU A 69 -3.80 -5.46 -5.63
CA GLU A 69 -5.25 -5.27 -5.52
C GLU A 69 -5.80 -4.31 -6.60
N LEU A 70 -5.03 -3.28 -6.99
CA LEU A 70 -5.36 -2.43 -8.14
C LEU A 70 -5.33 -3.17 -9.48
N ARG A 71 -4.47 -4.19 -9.61
CA ARG A 71 -4.37 -5.04 -10.81
C ARG A 71 -5.40 -6.15 -10.84
N ARG A 72 -6.03 -6.46 -9.71
CA ARG A 72 -7.01 -7.53 -9.60
C ARG A 72 -8.23 -7.20 -10.46
N PRO A 73 -8.63 -8.08 -11.40
CA PRO A 73 -9.85 -7.88 -12.18
C PRO A 73 -11.05 -7.77 -11.23
N ARG A 74 -11.76 -6.65 -11.27
CA ARG A 74 -13.01 -6.52 -10.53
C ARG A 74 -14.07 -7.34 -11.27
N PRO A 75 -14.84 -8.21 -10.60
CA PRO A 75 -15.96 -8.88 -11.24
C PRO A 75 -16.89 -7.80 -11.82
N THR A 76 -16.97 -7.73 -13.15
CA THR A 76 -18.03 -6.98 -13.80
C THR A 76 -19.33 -7.65 -13.36
N LEU A 77 -20.18 -6.91 -12.66
CA LEU A 77 -21.56 -7.30 -12.47
C LEU A 77 -22.16 -7.39 -13.87
N VAL A 78 -22.18 -8.59 -14.45
CA VAL A 78 -23.01 -8.86 -15.62
C VAL A 78 -24.43 -8.58 -15.13
N PRO A 79 -25.14 -7.58 -15.69
CA PRO A 79 -26.52 -7.35 -15.30
C PRO A 79 -27.29 -8.65 -15.55
N PRO A 80 -28.25 -9.02 -14.69
CA PRO A 80 -29.06 -10.20 -14.89
C PRO A 80 -29.63 -10.15 -16.31
N VAL A 81 -29.38 -11.19 -17.12
CA VAL A 81 -30.12 -11.38 -18.36
C VAL A 81 -31.59 -11.46 -17.98
N GLU A 82 -32.34 -10.41 -18.30
CA GLU A 82 -33.78 -10.41 -18.15
C GLU A 82 -34.33 -11.48 -19.11
N PRO A 83 -35.02 -12.52 -18.60
CA PRO A 83 -35.53 -13.57 -19.47
C PRO A 83 -36.55 -12.97 -20.43
N ALA A 84 -36.33 -13.19 -21.73
CA ALA A 84 -37.23 -12.76 -22.79
C ALA A 84 -38.66 -13.24 -22.49
N GLN A 85 -39.58 -12.30 -22.31
CA GLN A 85 -40.99 -12.58 -22.11
C GLN A 85 -41.53 -13.32 -23.34
N PRO A 86 -42.18 -14.49 -23.19
CA PRO A 86 -42.74 -15.20 -24.33
C PRO A 86 -43.88 -14.37 -24.93
N ILE A 87 -43.80 -14.17 -26.25
CA ILE A 87 -44.84 -13.50 -27.04
C ILE A 87 -46.09 -14.37 -26.94
N ALA A 88 -47.14 -13.87 -26.29
CA ALA A 88 -48.44 -14.51 -26.26
C ALA A 88 -49.02 -14.54 -27.68
N ALA A 89 -49.35 -15.76 -28.15
CA ALA A 89 -50.01 -16.02 -29.42
C ALA A 89 -51.54 -15.89 -29.30
#